data_AF-A0A382QZE8-F1
#
_entry.id   AF-A0A382QZE8-F1
#
_cell.length_a   1.000
_cell.length_b   1.000
_cell.length_c   1.000
_cell.angle_alpha   90.00
_cell.angle_beta   90.00
_cell.angle_gamma   90.00
#
_symmetry.space_group_name_H-M   'P 1'
#
loop_
_entity.id
_entity.type
_entity.pdbx_description
1 polymer ?
#
loop_
_entity_poly.entity_id
_entity_poly.type
_entity_poly.pdbx_seq_one_letter_code
_entity_poly.pdbx_strand_id
1 'polypeptide(L)'
;DDFLVVDMLNTRHRTRKNQMIPRVQYRSVPGRYNDRPQRMRNTLFLNRGFGMFSEIAHYAGIAASDWSWCSVFMDVDLDGLEDVLVTNGVERNARHLDTIISLRKQRESKDMTKREILLARRVFSAQETANAAFRNLGGLRFAESAAEWGFDDKDVSHGMACGDLDGDGDLDVVVNNLRAPAGVYRNNAAKPRIAVRLNGPPGNTAGIGARIEVEHTAQTQSQEMIGGGRYLSSDDHVRMFAMSDGIGRLKVIWPDLKETVVGQAEPNRLYSIRYQPAAAEPPPDEPSSTLFKQLNFVAAKQHVETPSNESQSQPLIPWTLGQEGPG
;
A
#
# COMPACT_ATOMS: atom_id res chain seq x y z
N ASP A 1 -9.21 -4.80 -5.32
CA ASP A 1 -8.67 -3.76 -4.42
C ASP A 1 -7.74 -2.83 -5.17
N ASP A 2 -7.74 -1.58 -4.75
CA ASP A 2 -6.78 -0.55 -5.17
C ASP A 2 -5.47 -0.72 -4.39
N PHE A 3 -4.39 -0.13 -4.85
CA PHE A 3 -3.16 -0.09 -4.05
C PHE A 3 -2.41 1.23 -4.19
N LEU A 4 -1.70 1.60 -3.13
CA LEU A 4 -0.91 2.81 -3.04
C LEU A 4 0.56 2.45 -2.87
N VAL A 5 1.42 3.10 -3.65
CA VAL A 5 2.87 3.10 -3.43
C VAL A 5 3.26 4.52 -3.03
N VAL A 6 3.86 4.67 -1.86
CA VAL A 6 4.36 5.95 -1.36
C VAL A 6 5.82 6.18 -1.73
N ASP A 7 6.20 7.43 -1.93
CA ASP A 7 7.54 7.86 -2.32
C ASP A 7 7.88 9.23 -1.70
N MET A 8 9.12 9.64 -1.82
CA MET A 8 9.74 10.75 -1.09
C MET A 8 9.47 12.13 -1.73
N LEU A 9 8.24 12.40 -2.19
CA LEU A 9 7.88 13.70 -2.74
C LEU A 9 7.45 14.65 -1.63
N ASN A 10 8.30 15.65 -1.35
CA ASN A 10 8.00 16.67 -0.34
C ASN A 10 6.69 17.40 -0.63
N THR A 11 5.93 17.75 0.40
CA THR A 11 4.68 18.53 0.26
C THR A 11 4.97 20.00 -0.06
N ARG A 12 6.05 20.55 0.53
CA ARG A 12 6.44 21.96 0.39
C ARG A 12 7.37 22.20 -0.80
N HIS A 13 7.03 23.19 -1.63
CA HIS A 13 7.82 23.60 -2.80
C HIS A 13 9.28 23.96 -2.46
N ARG A 14 9.51 24.68 -1.35
CA ARG A 14 10.85 25.04 -0.90
C ARG A 14 11.72 23.80 -0.65
N THR A 15 11.18 22.81 0.05
CA THR A 15 11.87 21.56 0.36
C THR A 15 12.11 20.74 -0.90
N ARG A 16 11.15 20.71 -1.84
CA ARG A 16 11.34 20.10 -3.17
C ARG A 16 12.58 20.65 -3.84
N LYS A 17 12.72 21.98 -3.96
CA LYS A 17 13.88 22.60 -4.63
C LYS A 17 15.23 22.18 -4.06
N ASN A 18 15.30 21.91 -2.76
CA ASN A 18 16.52 21.48 -2.08
C ASN A 18 16.76 19.95 -2.13
N GLN A 19 15.85 19.18 -2.74
CA GLN A 19 15.97 17.72 -2.86
C GLN A 19 15.69 17.21 -4.27
N MET A 20 15.63 18.12 -5.24
CA MET A 20 15.47 17.76 -6.64
C MET A 20 16.72 17.02 -7.12
N ILE A 21 16.52 15.92 -7.84
CA ILE A 21 17.58 15.33 -8.65
C ILE A 21 18.02 16.40 -9.66
N PRO A 22 19.33 16.64 -9.86
CA PRO A 22 19.82 17.54 -10.89
C PRO A 22 19.11 17.23 -12.21
N ARG A 23 18.64 18.27 -12.94
CA ARG A 23 17.94 18.07 -14.21
C ARG A 23 18.87 17.42 -15.23
N VAL A 24 18.88 16.09 -15.27
CA VAL A 24 19.47 15.33 -16.36
C VAL A 24 18.50 15.47 -17.52
N GLN A 25 18.97 16.00 -18.64
CA GLN A 25 18.18 16.03 -19.87
C GLN A 25 18.07 14.57 -20.35
N TYR A 26 16.95 13.93 -20.04
CA TYR A 26 16.71 12.55 -20.45
C TYR A 26 16.49 12.51 -21.97
N ARG A 27 17.41 11.89 -22.69
CA ARG A 27 17.18 11.44 -24.06
C ARG A 27 16.82 9.96 -23.98
N SER A 28 15.54 9.64 -24.17
CA SER A 28 15.10 8.26 -24.30
C SER A 28 15.79 7.64 -25.52
N VAL A 29 16.48 6.52 -25.32
CA VAL A 29 17.08 5.76 -26.41
C VAL A 29 16.12 4.62 -26.78
N PRO A 30 15.59 4.58 -28.02
CA PRO A 30 14.74 3.47 -28.46
C PRO A 30 15.41 2.11 -28.19
N GLY A 31 14.66 1.16 -27.62
CA GLY A 31 15.15 -0.17 -27.26
C GLY A 31 15.79 -0.28 -25.87
N ARG A 32 16.09 0.83 -25.19
CA ARG A 32 16.57 0.82 -23.80
C ARG A 32 15.39 1.05 -22.85
N TYR A 33 14.90 0.01 -22.20
CA TYR A 33 13.69 0.13 -21.36
C TYR A 33 13.97 0.64 -19.93
N ASN A 34 15.21 0.52 -19.44
CA ASN A 34 15.61 0.95 -18.10
C ASN A 34 16.12 2.42 -18.02
N ASP A 35 15.97 3.22 -19.08
CA ASP A 35 16.39 4.63 -19.12
C ASP A 35 15.25 5.63 -18.86
N ARG A 36 14.11 5.12 -18.36
CA ARG A 36 12.92 5.93 -18.14
C ARG A 36 13.14 6.93 -17.01
N PRO A 37 12.62 8.17 -17.14
CA PRO A 37 12.71 9.15 -16.07
C PRO A 37 12.01 8.64 -14.81
N GLN A 38 12.73 8.58 -13.70
CA GLN A 38 12.14 8.32 -12.40
C GLN A 38 11.55 9.62 -11.86
N ARG A 39 10.29 9.57 -11.43
CA ARG A 39 9.59 10.70 -10.82
C ARG A 39 9.21 10.32 -9.40
N MET A 40 9.77 11.05 -8.45
CA MET A 40 9.47 10.86 -7.04
C MET A 40 8.07 11.40 -6.77
N ARG A 41 7.13 10.50 -6.50
CA ARG A 41 5.74 10.79 -6.11
C ARG A 41 5.05 9.52 -5.66
N ASN A 42 4.03 9.68 -4.83
CA ASN A 42 3.11 8.58 -4.57
C ASN A 42 2.36 8.23 -5.85
N THR A 43 2.01 6.96 -5.99
CA THR A 43 1.17 6.45 -7.07
C THR A 43 0.04 5.62 -6.48
N LEU A 44 -1.19 6.08 -6.70
CA LEU A 44 -2.43 5.42 -6.31
C LEU A 44 -3.00 4.74 -7.55
N PHE A 45 -3.06 3.41 -7.51
CA PHE A 45 -3.53 2.59 -8.62
C PHE A 45 -4.98 2.18 -8.38
N LEU A 46 -5.89 2.87 -9.07
CA LEU A 46 -7.31 2.53 -9.13
C LEU A 46 -7.50 1.28 -9.99
N ASN A 47 -8.07 0.24 -9.40
CA ASN A 47 -8.40 -1.01 -10.06
C ASN A 47 -9.57 -0.81 -11.02
N ARG A 48 -9.39 -1.19 -12.28
CA ARG A 48 -10.42 -1.08 -13.33
C ARG A 48 -11.01 -2.42 -13.72
N GLY A 49 -10.72 -3.46 -12.95
CA GLY A 49 -11.01 -4.85 -13.30
C GLY A 49 -10.03 -5.41 -14.34
N PHE A 50 -10.11 -6.73 -14.55
CA PHE A 50 -9.34 -7.45 -15.57
C PHE A 50 -7.82 -7.21 -15.51
N GLY A 51 -7.26 -7.02 -14.32
CA GLY A 51 -5.83 -6.75 -14.13
C GLY A 51 -5.35 -5.39 -14.63
N MET A 52 -6.25 -4.47 -14.97
CA MET A 52 -5.91 -3.12 -15.41
C MET A 52 -6.00 -2.13 -14.24
N PHE A 53 -5.03 -1.21 -14.19
CA PHE A 53 -4.99 -0.14 -13.20
C PHE A 53 -4.83 1.22 -13.85
N SER A 54 -5.40 2.26 -13.24
CA SER A 54 -5.13 3.66 -13.57
C SER A 54 -4.40 4.32 -12.42
N GLU A 55 -3.24 4.91 -12.71
CA GLU A 55 -2.52 5.72 -11.73
C GLU A 55 -3.20 7.09 -11.63
N ILE A 56 -3.70 7.44 -10.45
CA ILE A 56 -4.54 8.62 -10.22
C ILE A 56 -4.05 9.52 -9.09
N ALA A 57 -2.86 9.35 -8.51
CA ALA A 57 -2.48 10.06 -7.28
C ALA A 57 -2.55 11.59 -7.39
N HIS A 58 -2.20 12.15 -8.56
CA HIS A 58 -2.34 13.59 -8.80
C HIS A 58 -3.80 14.04 -8.88
N TYR A 59 -4.64 13.26 -9.57
CA TYR A 59 -6.07 13.54 -9.68
C TYR A 59 -6.75 13.42 -8.31
N ALA A 60 -6.35 12.42 -7.53
CA ALA A 60 -6.86 12.12 -6.21
C ALA A 60 -6.38 13.10 -5.13
N GLY A 61 -5.29 13.84 -5.36
CA GLY A 61 -4.74 14.80 -4.39
C GLY A 61 -3.71 14.23 -3.42
N ILE A 62 -3.28 12.98 -3.59
CA ILE A 62 -2.41 12.25 -2.65
C ILE A 62 -0.97 12.03 -3.16
N ALA A 63 -0.57 12.74 -4.22
CA ALA A 63 0.72 12.50 -4.90
C ALA A 63 1.97 12.81 -4.08
N ALA A 64 1.86 13.52 -2.95
CA ALA A 64 3.00 13.96 -2.15
C ALA A 64 2.69 13.84 -0.65
N SER A 65 3.60 13.20 0.09
CA SER A 65 3.49 13.00 1.54
C SER A 65 4.82 13.17 2.26
N ASP A 66 5.81 13.88 1.71
CA ASP A 66 7.16 13.98 2.28
C ASP A 66 7.95 12.66 2.22
N TRP A 67 8.86 12.39 3.17
CA TRP A 67 9.72 11.21 3.11
C TRP A 67 9.01 10.02 3.73
N SER A 68 8.20 9.34 2.92
CA SER A 68 7.29 8.31 3.40
C SER A 68 7.91 6.93 3.57
N TRP A 69 7.41 6.18 4.55
CA TRP A 69 7.88 4.82 4.88
C TRP A 69 6.78 3.77 4.87
N CYS A 70 5.69 4.00 5.59
CA CYS A 70 4.57 3.07 5.70
C CYS A 70 3.28 3.79 5.34
N SER A 71 2.38 3.11 4.63
CA SER A 71 1.03 3.58 4.36
C SER A 71 0.00 2.54 4.79
N VAL A 72 -1.20 2.99 5.18
CA VAL A 72 -2.34 2.12 5.48
C VAL A 72 -3.62 2.71 4.90
N PHE A 73 -4.48 1.85 4.39
CA PHE A 73 -5.88 2.15 4.15
C PHE A 73 -6.68 1.79 5.40
N MET A 74 -7.45 2.74 5.91
CA MET A 74 -8.28 2.57 7.10
C MET A 74 -9.38 3.63 7.08
N ASP A 75 -10.63 3.25 7.33
CA ASP A 75 -11.71 4.20 7.56
C ASP A 75 -11.59 4.79 8.98
N VAL A 76 -10.99 5.98 9.08
CA VAL A 76 -10.62 6.59 10.36
C VAL A 76 -11.86 7.14 11.06
N ASP A 77 -12.75 7.77 10.29
CA ASP A 77 -13.92 8.43 10.85
C ASP A 77 -15.22 7.61 10.76
N LEU A 78 -15.13 6.38 10.22
CA LEU A 78 -16.20 5.40 10.09
C LEU A 78 -17.36 5.88 9.19
N ASP A 79 -17.04 6.52 8.06
CA ASP A 79 -18.03 6.92 7.04
C ASP A 79 -18.24 5.92 5.90
N GLY A 80 -17.52 4.79 5.91
CA GLY A 80 -17.57 3.73 4.91
C GLY A 80 -16.56 3.91 3.78
N LEU A 81 -15.71 4.94 3.84
CA LEU A 81 -14.64 5.18 2.88
C LEU A 81 -13.28 5.01 3.55
N GLU A 82 -12.42 4.17 2.97
CA GLU A 82 -11.06 4.02 3.51
C GLU A 82 -10.23 5.29 3.23
N ASP A 83 -9.70 5.86 4.30
CA ASP A 83 -8.74 6.94 4.30
C ASP A 83 -7.32 6.39 4.20
N VAL A 84 -6.33 7.28 4.06
CA VAL A 84 -4.92 6.89 3.99
C VAL A 84 -4.10 7.58 5.08
N LEU A 85 -3.42 6.80 5.90
CA LEU A 85 -2.37 7.31 6.81
C LEU A 85 -0.99 6.96 6.28
N VAL A 86 -0.02 7.86 6.45
CA VAL A 86 1.36 7.71 6.01
C VAL A 86 2.35 8.18 7.07
N THR A 87 3.33 7.35 7.41
CA THR A 87 4.42 7.72 8.30
C THR A 87 5.59 8.35 7.55
N ASN A 88 6.23 9.36 8.16
CA ASN A 88 7.21 10.19 7.49
C ASN A 88 8.48 10.49 8.32
N GLY A 89 9.49 11.00 7.62
CA GLY A 89 10.71 11.58 8.20
C GLY A 89 11.95 10.77 7.86
N VAL A 90 13.15 11.32 8.06
CA VAL A 90 14.39 10.58 7.81
C VAL A 90 15.53 11.07 8.70
N GLU A 91 16.24 10.14 9.34
CA GLU A 91 17.37 10.46 10.24
C GLU A 91 18.57 11.10 9.53
N ARG A 92 18.76 10.79 8.25
CA ARG A 92 19.80 11.38 7.40
C ARG A 92 19.20 11.79 6.08
N ASN A 93 18.92 13.07 5.91
CA ASN A 93 18.44 13.60 4.65
C ASN A 93 19.56 13.62 3.59
N ALA A 94 19.86 12.45 3.04
CA ALA A 94 20.90 12.26 2.03
C ALA A 94 20.58 12.94 0.69
N ARG A 95 19.40 13.55 0.53
CA ARG A 95 19.00 14.33 -0.65
C ARG A 95 19.16 15.84 -0.47
N HIS A 96 19.62 16.31 0.70
CA HIS A 96 19.79 17.74 0.96
C HIS A 96 20.91 18.33 0.08
N LEU A 97 20.54 19.03 -0.99
CA LEU A 97 21.46 19.49 -2.03
C LEU A 97 22.56 20.41 -1.50
N ASP A 98 22.24 21.32 -0.58
CA ASP A 98 23.25 22.21 0.01
C ASP A 98 24.33 21.44 0.78
N THR A 99 23.93 20.35 1.46
CA THR A 99 24.87 19.46 2.18
C THR A 99 25.68 18.62 1.20
N ILE A 100 25.07 18.17 0.10
CA ILE A 100 25.78 17.46 -0.97
C ILE A 100 26.85 18.36 -1.59
N ILE A 101 26.51 19.62 -1.88
CA ILE A 101 27.43 20.61 -2.48
C ILE A 101 28.57 20.94 -1.52
N SER A 102 28.29 21.14 -0.23
CA SER A 102 29.34 21.44 0.76
C SER A 102 30.31 20.28 0.94
N LEU A 103 29.81 19.04 1.04
CA LEU A 103 30.62 17.83 1.13
C LEU A 103 31.45 17.60 -0.14
N ARG A 104 30.88 17.90 -1.32
CA ARG A 104 31.61 17.81 -2.59
C ARG A 104 32.79 18.79 -2.62
N LYS A 105 32.57 20.06 -2.26
CA LYS A 105 33.65 21.07 -2.18
C LYS A 105 34.74 20.67 -1.20
N GLN A 106 34.37 20.09 -0.05
CA GLN A 106 35.34 19.60 0.93
C GLN A 106 36.23 18.50 0.37
N ARG A 107 35.65 17.53 -0.35
CA ARG A 107 36.39 16.45 -1.02
C ARG A 107 37.28 16.95 -2.15
N GLU A 108 36.85 17.97 -2.89
CA GLU A 108 37.66 18.59 -3.95
C GLU A 108 38.82 19.42 -3.36
N SER A 109 38.69 19.89 -2.11
CA SER A 109 39.71 20.72 -1.45
C SER A 109 40.82 19.95 -0.71
N LYS A 110 40.60 18.66 -0.40
CA LYS A 110 41.54 17.86 0.39
C LYS A 110 41.36 16.35 0.12
N ASP A 111 42.48 15.62 0.06
CA ASP A 111 42.46 14.15 0.08
C ASP A 111 41.92 13.65 1.43
N MET A 112 40.86 12.84 1.36
CA MET A 112 40.19 12.26 2.52
C MET A 112 40.33 10.74 2.49
N THR A 113 40.62 10.15 3.65
CA THR A 113 40.57 8.70 3.85
C THR A 113 39.13 8.17 3.73
N LYS A 114 38.97 6.87 3.43
CA LYS A 114 37.64 6.21 3.42
C LYS A 114 36.88 6.40 4.73
N ARG A 115 37.58 6.43 5.87
CA ARG A 115 36.99 6.66 7.20
C ARG A 115 36.46 8.08 7.33
N GLU A 116 37.21 9.09 6.92
CA GLU A 116 36.75 10.49 6.94
C GLU A 116 35.55 10.69 6.01
N ILE A 117 35.56 10.07 4.82
CA ILE A 117 34.44 10.09 3.87
C ILE A 117 33.17 9.49 4.50
N LEU A 118 33.30 8.38 5.22
CA LEU A 118 32.18 7.74 5.92
C LEU A 118 31.66 8.64 7.05
N LEU A 119 32.55 9.19 7.87
CA LEU A 119 32.19 10.07 8.98
C LEU A 119 31.55 11.39 8.50
N ALA A 120 31.96 11.91 7.35
CA ALA A 120 31.37 13.10 6.75
C ALA A 120 29.88 12.92 6.38
N ARG A 121 29.38 11.69 6.22
CA ARG A 121 27.95 11.43 6.03
C ARG A 121 27.11 11.75 7.27
N ARG A 122 27.73 11.90 8.45
CA ARG A 122 27.03 12.35 9.67
C ARG A 122 26.60 13.82 9.61
N VAL A 123 27.08 14.59 8.63
CA VAL A 123 26.68 15.99 8.42
C VAL A 123 25.25 16.11 7.88
N PHE A 124 24.71 15.07 7.24
CA PHE A 124 23.30 15.05 6.89
C PHE A 124 22.47 15.09 8.18
N SER A 125 21.70 16.15 8.37
CA SER A 125 20.78 16.28 9.49
C SER A 125 19.58 15.37 9.30
N ALA A 126 18.88 15.09 10.40
CA ALA A 126 17.53 14.55 10.32
C ALA A 126 16.60 15.55 9.62
N GLN A 127 15.58 15.01 8.96
CA GLN A 127 14.43 15.73 8.47
C GLN A 127 13.22 15.10 9.14
N GLU A 128 12.84 15.67 10.28
CA GLU A 128 11.57 15.37 10.95
C GLU A 128 10.45 16.05 10.16
N THR A 129 9.44 15.28 9.79
CA THR A 129 8.28 15.75 9.04
C THR A 129 7.03 15.19 9.67
N ALA A 130 5.94 15.94 9.57
CA ALA A 130 4.64 15.47 10.04
C ALA A 130 4.28 14.17 9.31
N ASN A 131 3.70 13.22 10.04
CA ASN A 131 2.94 12.15 9.41
C ASN A 131 1.79 12.77 8.60
N ALA A 132 1.35 12.06 7.56
CA ALA A 132 0.29 12.54 6.68
C ALA A 132 -0.96 11.68 6.84
N ALA A 133 -2.12 12.31 6.76
CA ALA A 133 -3.41 11.65 6.71
C ALA A 133 -4.23 12.26 5.59
N PHE A 134 -4.90 11.41 4.81
CA PHE A 134 -5.70 11.82 3.68
C PHE A 134 -7.10 11.25 3.83
N ARG A 135 -8.06 12.11 4.12
CA ARG A 135 -9.47 11.75 4.21
C ARG A 135 -10.04 11.51 2.83
N ASN A 136 -10.70 10.38 2.63
CA ASN A 136 -11.40 10.03 1.41
C ASN A 136 -12.73 10.79 1.35
N LEU A 137 -12.91 11.60 0.31
CA LEU A 137 -14.13 12.41 0.13
C LEU A 137 -15.14 11.73 -0.81
N GLY A 138 -14.84 10.51 -1.24
CA GLY A 138 -15.51 9.87 -2.36
C GLY A 138 -15.11 10.52 -3.69
N GLY A 139 -15.71 10.05 -4.79
CA GLY A 139 -15.47 10.64 -6.12
C GLY A 139 -13.99 10.63 -6.57
N LEU A 140 -13.18 9.71 -6.02
CA LEU A 140 -11.74 9.61 -6.27
C LEU A 140 -10.97 10.88 -5.86
N ARG A 141 -11.36 11.49 -4.73
CA ARG A 141 -10.70 12.66 -4.14
C ARG A 141 -10.35 12.38 -2.69
N PHE A 142 -9.18 12.86 -2.30
CA PHE A 142 -8.73 12.88 -0.93
C PHE A 142 -8.40 14.32 -0.51
N ALA A 143 -8.59 14.63 0.77
CA ALA A 143 -8.16 15.88 1.40
C ALA A 143 -7.14 15.59 2.50
N GLU A 144 -6.19 16.51 2.70
CA GLU A 144 -5.24 16.41 3.80
C GLU A 144 -5.95 16.69 5.14
N SER A 145 -5.78 15.79 6.11
CA SER A 145 -6.51 15.80 7.39
C SER A 145 -5.61 15.45 8.58
N ALA A 146 -4.28 15.40 8.45
CA ALA A 146 -3.40 14.97 9.54
C ALA A 146 -3.56 15.85 10.78
N ALA A 147 -3.57 17.17 10.60
CA ALA A 147 -3.73 18.10 11.71
C ALA A 147 -5.15 18.05 12.32
N GLU A 148 -6.17 17.81 11.50
CA GLU A 148 -7.56 17.65 11.97
C GLU A 148 -7.71 16.41 12.85
N TRP A 149 -7.04 15.31 12.49
CA TRP A 149 -7.08 14.04 13.21
C TRP A 149 -6.00 13.90 14.28
N GLY A 150 -5.13 14.91 14.48
CA GLY A 150 -4.02 14.85 15.43
C GLY A 150 -2.96 13.80 15.07
N PHE A 151 -2.82 13.49 13.78
CA PHE A 151 -1.82 12.58 13.23
C PHE A 151 -0.66 13.35 12.56
N ASP A 152 -0.44 14.62 12.90
CA ASP A 152 0.60 15.47 12.29
C ASP A 152 1.87 15.63 13.14
N ASP A 153 2.09 14.70 14.09
CA ASP A 153 3.31 14.61 14.89
C ASP A 153 4.56 14.59 14.00
N LYS A 154 5.53 15.44 14.35
CA LYS A 154 6.76 15.65 13.58
C LYS A 154 7.88 14.86 14.22
N ASP A 155 8.24 13.75 13.59
CA ASP A 155 9.35 12.91 14.01
C ASP A 155 9.97 12.20 12.79
N VAL A 156 10.84 11.24 13.03
CA VAL A 156 11.28 10.21 12.08
C VAL A 156 10.49 8.94 12.39
N SER A 157 9.27 8.88 11.85
CA SER A 157 8.33 7.77 11.99
C SER A 157 8.51 6.75 10.87
N HIS A 158 8.58 5.46 11.23
CA HIS A 158 8.80 4.37 10.28
C HIS A 158 7.60 3.42 10.20
N GLY A 159 7.59 2.35 11.00
CA GLY A 159 6.54 1.34 10.98
C GLY A 159 5.26 1.85 11.63
N MET A 160 4.13 1.31 11.16
CA MET A 160 2.80 1.61 11.67
C MET A 160 1.99 0.31 11.76
N ALA A 161 1.26 0.13 12.86
CA ALA A 161 0.37 -1.00 13.08
C ALA A 161 -0.98 -0.49 13.59
N CYS A 162 -2.06 -1.14 13.15
CA CYS A 162 -3.43 -0.82 13.55
C CYS A 162 -4.00 -1.96 14.40
N GLY A 163 -4.84 -1.63 15.39
CA GLY A 163 -5.50 -2.59 16.25
C GLY A 163 -6.39 -1.90 17.27
N ASP A 164 -7.42 -2.60 17.75
CA ASP A 164 -8.32 -2.12 18.81
C ASP A 164 -7.66 -2.35 20.18
N LEU A 165 -6.96 -1.33 20.73
CA LEU A 165 -6.13 -1.49 21.92
C LEU A 165 -6.94 -1.37 23.22
N ASP A 166 -8.05 -0.65 23.19
CA ASP A 166 -8.91 -0.42 24.36
C ASP A 166 -10.19 -1.28 24.36
N GLY A 167 -10.46 -1.98 23.26
CA GLY A 167 -11.59 -2.90 23.14
C GLY A 167 -12.92 -2.20 22.88
N ASP A 168 -12.90 -0.92 22.48
CA ASP A 168 -14.11 -0.18 22.12
C ASP A 168 -14.55 -0.45 20.67
N GLY A 169 -13.67 -1.05 19.87
CA GLY A 169 -13.98 -1.56 18.55
C GLY A 169 -13.78 -0.54 17.44
N ASP A 170 -13.13 0.60 17.63
CA ASP A 170 -12.42 1.26 16.52
C ASP A 170 -10.94 0.82 16.49
N LEU A 171 -10.23 1.05 15.37
CA LEU A 171 -8.81 0.72 15.34
C LEU A 171 -8.00 1.92 15.80
N ASP A 172 -7.12 1.68 16.76
CA ASP A 172 -6.05 2.59 17.13
C ASP A 172 -4.84 2.40 16.22
N VAL A 173 -3.92 3.37 16.27
CA VAL A 173 -2.69 3.35 15.48
C VAL A 173 -1.48 3.43 16.40
N VAL A 174 -0.51 2.54 16.19
CA VAL A 174 0.80 2.57 16.85
C VAL A 174 1.88 2.85 15.81
N VAL A 175 2.71 3.85 16.07
CA VAL A 175 3.81 4.27 15.18
C VAL A 175 5.14 4.12 15.89
N ASN A 176 6.11 3.52 15.20
CA ASN A 176 7.48 3.43 15.70
C ASN A 176 8.29 4.67 15.27
N ASN A 177 8.73 5.45 16.25
CA ASN A 177 9.56 6.64 16.05
C ASN A 177 11.03 6.32 16.32
N LEU A 178 11.90 6.74 15.42
CA LEU A 178 13.33 6.45 15.55
C LEU A 178 13.95 7.26 16.69
N ARG A 179 14.50 6.57 17.70
CA ARG A 179 15.14 7.17 18.90
C ARG A 179 14.21 8.01 19.76
N ALA A 180 12.91 7.86 19.59
CA ALA A 180 11.87 8.45 20.41
C ALA A 180 10.92 7.35 20.91
N PRO A 181 10.08 7.62 21.92
CA PRO A 181 8.99 6.73 22.30
C PRO A 181 8.07 6.44 21.11
N ALA A 182 7.42 5.28 21.11
CA ALA A 182 6.38 4.97 20.14
C ALA A 182 5.21 5.95 20.28
N GLY A 183 4.65 6.39 19.15
CA GLY A 183 3.39 7.11 19.12
C GLY A 183 2.24 6.11 19.25
N VAL A 184 1.27 6.43 20.09
CA VAL A 184 0.02 5.67 20.25
C VAL A 184 -1.13 6.64 20.06
N TYR A 185 -1.87 6.45 18.98
CA TYR A 185 -2.98 7.31 18.58
C TYR A 185 -4.26 6.54 18.82
N ARG A 186 -5.00 6.97 19.84
CA ARG A 186 -6.31 6.40 20.15
C ARG A 186 -7.35 6.97 19.18
N ASN A 187 -8.05 6.11 18.45
CA ASN A 187 -9.20 6.57 17.68
C ASN A 187 -10.38 6.78 18.65
N ASN A 188 -11.19 7.81 18.39
CA ASN A 188 -12.35 8.12 19.22
C ASN A 188 -13.61 8.23 18.36
N ALA A 189 -13.63 7.48 17.24
CA ALA A 189 -14.72 7.52 16.30
C ALA A 189 -15.93 6.81 16.90
N ALA A 190 -17.00 7.55 17.12
CA ALA A 190 -18.20 7.06 17.80
C ALA A 190 -19.27 6.50 16.85
N LYS A 191 -19.03 6.49 15.52
CA LYS A 191 -20.06 6.05 14.58
C LYS A 191 -20.24 4.52 14.65
N PRO A 192 -21.46 4.03 14.34
CA PRO A 192 -21.75 2.60 14.30
C PRO A 192 -20.89 1.83 13.28
N ARG A 193 -20.49 0.61 13.66
CA ARG A 193 -19.49 -0.19 12.94
C ARG A 193 -19.63 -1.67 13.24
N ILE A 194 -18.99 -2.53 12.45
CA ILE A 194 -18.76 -3.93 12.83
C ILE A 194 -17.28 -4.27 12.79
N ALA A 195 -16.87 -5.10 13.75
CA ALA A 195 -15.56 -5.69 13.80
C ALA A 195 -15.62 -7.15 13.36
N VAL A 196 -14.66 -7.60 12.57
CA VAL A 196 -14.58 -8.98 12.07
C VAL A 196 -13.22 -9.56 12.37
N ARG A 197 -13.20 -10.66 13.12
CA ARG A 197 -12.02 -11.48 13.38
C ARG A 197 -12.25 -12.87 12.80
N LEU A 198 -11.26 -13.39 12.08
CA LEU A 198 -11.34 -14.71 11.48
C LEU A 198 -10.60 -15.75 12.34
N ASN A 199 -11.21 -16.91 12.52
CA ASN A 199 -10.55 -18.12 13.02
C ASN A 199 -10.44 -19.10 11.85
N GLY A 200 -9.36 -18.96 11.09
CA GLY A 200 -9.09 -19.75 9.90
C GLY A 200 -8.71 -21.21 10.19
N PRO A 201 -8.49 -22.03 9.14
CA PRO A 201 -8.14 -23.43 9.29
C PRO A 201 -6.72 -23.62 9.89
N PRO A 202 -6.38 -24.84 10.34
CA PRO A 202 -5.01 -25.15 10.77
C PRO A 202 -3.97 -24.76 9.71
N GLY A 203 -2.90 -24.09 10.13
CA GLY A 203 -1.87 -23.54 9.24
C GLY A 203 -2.15 -22.12 8.72
N ASN A 204 -3.39 -21.63 8.83
CA ASN A 204 -3.75 -20.24 8.55
C ASN A 204 -4.82 -19.76 9.54
N THR A 205 -4.46 -19.75 10.83
CA THR A 205 -5.42 -19.49 11.92
C THR A 205 -5.99 -18.08 11.91
N ALA A 206 -5.28 -17.12 11.34
CA ALA A 206 -5.76 -15.74 11.16
C ALA A 206 -6.61 -15.56 9.89
N GLY A 207 -6.69 -16.56 9.00
CA GLY A 207 -7.42 -16.44 7.74
C GLY A 207 -6.75 -15.47 6.75
N ILE A 208 -5.42 -15.36 6.74
CA ILE A 208 -4.66 -14.51 5.82
C ILE A 208 -5.03 -14.84 4.37
N GLY A 209 -5.28 -13.80 3.57
CA GLY A 209 -5.76 -13.89 2.19
C GLY A 209 -7.28 -14.06 2.06
N ALA A 210 -8.02 -14.19 3.16
CA ALA A 210 -9.48 -14.16 3.09
C ALA A 210 -9.98 -12.73 2.83
N ARG A 211 -10.96 -12.60 1.94
CA ARG A 211 -11.67 -11.35 1.70
C ARG A 211 -12.95 -11.32 2.54
N ILE A 212 -13.19 -10.18 3.18
CA ILE A 212 -14.40 -9.92 3.95
C ILE A 212 -15.18 -8.83 3.22
N GLU A 213 -16.44 -9.12 2.90
CA GLU A 213 -17.36 -8.19 2.25
C GLU A 213 -18.54 -7.91 3.18
N VAL A 214 -18.88 -6.64 3.35
CA VAL A 214 -20.01 -6.17 4.14
C VAL A 214 -20.94 -5.38 3.25
N GLU A 215 -22.11 -5.93 3.01
CA GLU A 215 -23.20 -5.30 2.26
C GLU A 215 -24.17 -4.68 3.27
N HIS A 216 -24.32 -3.35 3.24
CA HIS A 216 -25.27 -2.63 4.09
C HIS A 216 -25.86 -1.44 3.32
N THR A 217 -27.19 -1.34 3.35
CA THR A 217 -27.94 -0.37 2.53
C THR A 217 -27.63 -0.49 1.02
N ALA A 218 -27.05 0.54 0.40
CA ALA A 218 -26.62 0.57 -1.00
C ALA A 218 -25.09 0.57 -1.15
N GLN A 219 -24.35 0.28 -0.08
CA GLN A 219 -22.90 0.27 -0.07
C GLN A 219 -22.36 -1.13 0.22
N THR A 220 -21.25 -1.45 -0.43
CA THR A 220 -20.46 -2.65 -0.15
C THR A 220 -19.05 -2.21 0.20
N GLN A 221 -18.60 -2.57 1.38
CA GLN A 221 -17.20 -2.42 1.79
C GLN A 221 -16.51 -3.78 1.71
N SER A 222 -15.22 -3.79 1.37
CA SER A 222 -14.44 -5.00 1.23
C SER A 222 -13.03 -4.78 1.74
N GLN A 223 -12.54 -5.71 2.56
CA GLN A 223 -11.16 -5.72 3.03
C GLN A 223 -10.58 -7.13 2.97
N GLU A 224 -9.28 -7.24 2.73
CA GLU A 224 -8.54 -8.49 2.80
C GLU A 224 -7.82 -8.62 4.15
N MET A 225 -7.81 -9.83 4.70
CA MET A 225 -6.99 -10.16 5.84
C MET A 225 -5.53 -10.28 5.40
N ILE A 226 -4.69 -9.33 5.80
CA ILE A 226 -3.26 -9.30 5.43
C ILE A 226 -2.39 -9.73 6.60
N GLY A 227 -1.33 -10.47 6.31
CA GLY A 227 -0.30 -10.87 7.28
C GLY A 227 1.01 -10.17 6.94
N GLY A 228 1.38 -9.16 7.72
CA GLY A 228 2.57 -8.34 7.44
C GLY A 228 2.41 -7.43 6.22
N GLY A 229 3.52 -7.13 5.53
CA GLY A 229 3.53 -6.27 4.34
C GLY A 229 3.72 -4.77 4.63
N ARG A 230 3.77 -4.37 5.90
CA ARG A 230 4.14 -3.00 6.32
C ARG A 230 5.62 -2.88 6.64
N TYR A 231 6.10 -1.63 6.75
CA TYR A 231 7.51 -1.36 7.07
C TYR A 231 7.86 -1.89 8.47
N LEU A 232 8.46 -3.08 8.53
CA LEU A 232 8.87 -3.76 9.78
C LEU A 232 7.78 -3.76 10.87
N SER A 233 6.52 -3.91 10.45
CA SER A 233 5.33 -3.82 11.31
C SER A 233 4.20 -4.72 10.75
N SER A 234 3.21 -5.02 11.59
CA SER A 234 2.01 -5.79 11.22
C SER A 234 0.87 -5.40 12.16
N ASP A 235 -0.37 -5.49 11.68
CA ASP A 235 -1.57 -5.21 12.48
C ASP A 235 -2.01 -6.39 13.33
N ASP A 236 -2.97 -6.11 14.20
CA ASP A 236 -3.92 -7.13 14.63
C ASP A 236 -4.79 -7.66 13.47
N HIS A 237 -5.22 -8.92 13.56
CA HIS A 237 -6.02 -9.60 12.54
C HIS A 237 -7.53 -9.32 12.73
N VAL A 238 -7.88 -8.04 12.78
CA VAL A 238 -9.25 -7.55 12.84
C VAL A 238 -9.50 -6.61 11.66
N ARG A 239 -10.69 -6.69 11.09
CA ARG A 239 -11.17 -5.78 10.06
C ARG A 239 -12.40 -5.03 10.53
N MET A 240 -12.47 -3.75 10.19
CA MET A 240 -13.48 -2.82 10.65
C MET A 240 -14.21 -2.25 9.45
N PHE A 241 -15.53 -2.18 9.57
CA PHE A 241 -16.41 -1.65 8.53
C PHE A 241 -17.41 -0.70 9.18
N ALA A 242 -17.60 0.47 8.58
CA ALA A 242 -18.69 1.36 8.99
C ALA A 242 -20.02 0.68 8.71
N MET A 243 -20.96 0.72 9.66
CA MET A 243 -22.27 0.10 9.48
C MET A 243 -23.27 0.81 10.35
N SER A 244 -24.14 1.60 9.73
CA SER A 244 -25.23 2.29 10.44
C SER A 244 -26.34 1.33 10.88
N ASP A 245 -27.39 1.85 11.52
CA ASP A 245 -28.50 1.03 12.01
C ASP A 245 -29.17 0.20 10.91
N GLY A 246 -29.60 -1.01 11.28
CA GLY A 246 -30.26 -1.95 10.39
C GLY A 246 -29.47 -3.25 10.18
N ILE A 247 -30.04 -4.13 9.36
CA ILE A 247 -29.46 -5.45 9.08
C ILE A 247 -28.59 -5.37 7.83
N GLY A 248 -27.35 -5.89 7.94
CA GLY A 248 -26.43 -6.07 6.82
C GLY A 248 -26.14 -7.54 6.55
N ARG A 249 -25.39 -7.79 5.49
CA ARG A 249 -24.89 -9.12 5.12
C ARG A 249 -23.38 -9.11 5.15
N LEU A 250 -22.81 -9.98 5.97
CA LEU A 250 -21.36 -10.20 6.08
C LEU A 250 -21.02 -11.51 5.36
N LYS A 251 -20.08 -11.44 4.41
CA LYS A 251 -19.59 -12.59 3.65
C LYS A 251 -18.07 -12.67 3.77
N VAL A 252 -17.56 -13.86 4.09
CA VAL A 252 -16.13 -14.16 4.09
C VAL A 252 -15.84 -15.11 2.95
N ILE A 253 -14.99 -14.70 2.02
CA ILE A 253 -14.45 -15.52 0.94
C ILE A 253 -13.06 -15.97 1.38
N TRP A 254 -12.90 -17.25 1.65
CA TRP A 254 -11.65 -17.83 2.14
C TRP A 254 -10.63 -18.04 1.00
N PRO A 255 -9.33 -18.26 1.29
CA PRO A 255 -8.31 -18.47 0.26
C PRO A 255 -8.57 -19.68 -0.66
N ASP A 256 -9.37 -20.65 -0.20
CA ASP A 256 -9.81 -21.80 -1.00
C ASP A 256 -11.10 -21.52 -1.80
N LEU A 257 -11.49 -20.24 -1.91
CA LEU A 257 -12.68 -19.72 -2.59
C LEU A 257 -14.02 -20.15 -2.00
N LYS A 258 -14.02 -20.88 -0.88
CA LYS A 258 -15.27 -21.20 -0.20
C LYS A 258 -15.76 -20.00 0.60
N GLU A 259 -17.04 -20.03 0.97
CA GLU A 259 -17.68 -18.88 1.59
C GLU A 259 -18.27 -19.20 2.97
N THR A 260 -18.34 -18.18 3.80
CA THR A 260 -19.11 -18.18 5.05
C THR A 260 -19.95 -16.91 5.08
N VAL A 261 -21.26 -17.04 5.25
CA VAL A 261 -22.21 -15.93 5.17
C VAL A 261 -22.94 -15.78 6.50
N VAL A 262 -23.00 -14.56 7.00
CA VAL A 262 -23.88 -14.12 8.10
C VAL A 262 -24.91 -13.18 7.48
N GLY A 263 -26.12 -13.69 7.25
CA GLY A 263 -27.18 -12.96 6.54
C GLY A 263 -27.91 -11.89 7.38
N GLN A 264 -27.69 -11.87 8.69
CA GLN A 264 -28.27 -10.90 9.60
C GLN A 264 -27.20 -10.30 10.52
N ALA A 265 -26.27 -9.54 9.93
CA ALA A 265 -25.30 -8.77 10.69
C ALA A 265 -25.97 -7.51 11.28
N GLU A 266 -25.63 -7.19 12.53
CA GLU A 266 -26.07 -6.03 13.29
C GLU A 266 -24.85 -5.13 13.56
N PRO A 267 -25.03 -3.80 13.62
CA PRO A 267 -23.96 -2.88 13.98
C PRO A 267 -23.55 -3.05 15.45
N ASN A 268 -22.37 -2.52 15.77
CA ASN A 268 -21.72 -2.48 17.08
C ASN A 268 -21.49 -3.89 17.67
N ARG A 269 -21.01 -4.79 16.83
CA ARG A 269 -20.68 -6.18 17.19
C ARG A 269 -19.30 -6.56 16.70
N LEU A 270 -18.64 -7.43 17.48
CA LEU A 270 -17.50 -8.20 17.04
C LEU A 270 -17.95 -9.57 16.54
N TYR A 271 -17.78 -9.82 15.25
CA TYR A 271 -18.02 -11.10 14.61
C TYR A 271 -16.74 -11.94 14.61
N SER A 272 -16.73 -13.01 15.40
CA SER A 272 -15.67 -14.03 15.35
C SER A 272 -16.09 -15.16 14.42
N ILE A 273 -15.63 -15.12 13.16
CA ILE A 273 -16.05 -16.06 12.13
C ILE A 273 -15.08 -17.24 12.07
N ARG A 274 -15.55 -18.44 12.41
CA ARG A 274 -14.77 -19.67 12.30
C ARG A 274 -14.87 -20.23 10.88
N TYR A 275 -13.75 -20.74 10.36
CA TYR A 275 -13.71 -21.49 9.12
C TYR A 275 -14.58 -22.75 9.23
N GLN A 276 -15.79 -22.65 8.68
CA GLN A 276 -16.73 -23.75 8.46
C GLN A 276 -17.45 -23.52 7.13
N PRO A 277 -16.72 -23.40 6.03
CA PRO A 277 -17.30 -22.82 4.84
C PRO A 277 -18.22 -23.81 4.12
N ALA A 278 -19.29 -23.27 3.53
CA ALA A 278 -20.11 -24.00 2.58
C ALA A 278 -19.43 -23.97 1.20
N ALA A 279 -19.84 -24.87 0.30
CA ALA A 279 -19.48 -24.70 -1.11
C ALA A 279 -19.98 -23.33 -1.57
N ALA A 280 -19.11 -22.52 -2.18
CA ALA A 280 -19.54 -21.27 -2.79
C ALA A 280 -20.61 -21.60 -3.83
N GLU A 281 -21.74 -20.91 -3.79
CA GLU A 281 -22.66 -20.98 -4.91
C GLU A 281 -21.90 -20.42 -6.12
N PRO A 282 -21.84 -21.15 -7.24
CA PRO A 282 -21.25 -20.60 -8.44
C PRO A 282 -21.98 -19.27 -8.74
N PRO A 283 -21.25 -18.21 -9.12
CA PRO A 283 -21.90 -16.96 -9.50
C PRO A 283 -22.99 -17.31 -10.54
N PRO A 284 -24.20 -16.76 -10.41
CA PRO A 284 -25.24 -17.02 -11.40
C PRO A 284 -24.65 -16.71 -12.77
N ASP A 285 -24.76 -17.66 -13.70
CA ASP A 285 -24.43 -17.43 -15.10
C ASP A 285 -25.29 -16.26 -15.56
N GLU A 286 -24.75 -15.04 -15.51
CA GLU A 286 -25.37 -13.95 -16.23
C GLU A 286 -25.40 -14.38 -17.69
N PRO A 287 -26.56 -14.33 -18.38
CA PRO A 287 -26.62 -14.58 -19.80
C PRO A 287 -25.82 -13.49 -20.50
N SER A 288 -24.53 -13.75 -20.61
CA SER A 288 -23.56 -12.87 -21.21
C SER A 288 -23.74 -12.99 -22.71
N SER A 289 -24.25 -11.94 -23.34
CA SER A 289 -24.17 -11.76 -24.78
C SER A 289 -22.74 -11.36 -25.21
N THR A 290 -21.72 -11.94 -24.57
CA THR A 290 -20.32 -11.64 -24.91
C THR A 290 -20.04 -12.10 -26.32
N LEU A 291 -19.39 -11.21 -27.08
CA LEU A 291 -18.86 -11.51 -28.42
C LEU A 291 -17.81 -12.63 -28.40
N PHE A 292 -17.24 -12.92 -27.22
CA PHE A 292 -16.25 -13.97 -27.02
C PHE A 292 -16.81 -15.08 -26.12
N LYS A 293 -16.45 -16.33 -26.45
CA LYS A 293 -16.70 -17.53 -25.65
C LYS A 293 -15.37 -18.12 -25.24
N GLN A 294 -15.23 -18.48 -23.96
CA GLN A 294 -14.07 -19.22 -23.47
C GLN A 294 -13.98 -20.56 -24.20
N LEU A 295 -12.85 -20.82 -24.86
CA LEU A 295 -12.54 -22.12 -25.44
C LEU A 295 -11.80 -22.96 -24.40
N ASN A 296 -12.33 -24.13 -24.08
CA ASN A 296 -11.56 -25.16 -23.37
C ASN A 296 -10.52 -25.73 -24.34
N PHE A 297 -9.31 -25.17 -24.29
CA PHE A 297 -8.20 -25.63 -25.12
C PHE A 297 -7.56 -26.86 -24.49
N VAL A 298 -8.22 -28.02 -24.62
CA VAL A 298 -7.75 -29.32 -24.06
C VAL A 298 -6.37 -29.72 -24.61
N ALA A 299 -5.95 -29.12 -25.74
CA ALA A 299 -4.63 -29.31 -26.33
C ALA A 299 -3.56 -28.31 -25.85
N ALA A 300 -3.88 -27.39 -24.91
CA ALA A 300 -2.90 -26.50 -24.31
C ALA A 300 -1.96 -27.35 -23.45
N LYS A 301 -0.85 -27.79 -24.04
CA LYS A 301 0.24 -28.37 -23.27
C LYS A 301 0.86 -27.25 -22.44
N GLN A 302 1.18 -27.54 -21.18
CA GLN A 302 2.05 -26.68 -20.38
C GLN A 302 3.27 -26.33 -21.24
N HIS A 303 3.57 -25.04 -21.36
CA HIS A 303 4.78 -24.61 -22.04
C HIS A 303 5.98 -25.22 -21.31
N VAL A 304 6.75 -26.03 -22.02
CA VAL A 304 8.01 -26.59 -21.52
C VAL A 304 9.10 -25.86 -22.27
N GLU A 305 9.80 -24.99 -21.55
CA GLU A 305 10.92 -24.24 -22.11
C GLU A 305 11.92 -25.22 -22.71
N THR A 306 12.25 -25.03 -23.99
CA THR A 306 13.29 -25.83 -24.64
C THR A 306 14.57 -25.02 -24.59
N PRO A 307 15.51 -25.29 -23.66
CA PRO A 307 16.75 -24.53 -23.57
C PRO A 307 17.55 -24.74 -24.86
N SER A 308 17.61 -23.71 -25.69
CA SER A 308 18.41 -23.70 -26.92
C SER A 308 19.58 -22.75 -26.78
N ASN A 309 20.75 -23.14 -27.30
CA ASN A 309 21.94 -22.31 -27.29
C ASN A 309 21.98 -21.44 -28.55
N GLU A 310 21.19 -20.37 -28.55
CA GLU A 310 21.04 -19.43 -29.68
C GLU A 310 22.37 -18.80 -30.13
N SER A 311 23.38 -18.77 -29.26
CA SER A 311 24.71 -18.26 -29.60
C SER A 311 25.44 -19.08 -30.68
N GLN A 312 25.06 -20.35 -30.90
CA GLN A 312 25.65 -21.18 -31.95
C GLN A 312 25.11 -20.85 -33.35
N SER A 313 23.85 -20.44 -33.46
CA SER A 313 23.20 -20.10 -34.73
C SER A 313 23.18 -18.59 -35.01
N GLN A 314 23.32 -17.76 -33.97
CA GLN A 314 23.38 -16.30 -34.07
C GLN A 314 24.52 -15.73 -33.21
N PRO A 315 25.77 -15.72 -33.70
CA PRO A 315 26.95 -15.36 -32.92
C PRO A 315 26.99 -13.91 -32.43
N LEU A 316 26.13 -13.05 -33.00
CA LEU A 316 26.04 -11.63 -32.69
C LEU A 316 24.85 -11.29 -31.77
N ILE A 317 24.12 -12.29 -31.26
CA ILE A 317 23.01 -12.06 -30.33
C ILE A 317 23.59 -11.61 -28.97
N PRO A 318 23.21 -10.44 -28.43
CA PRO A 318 23.85 -9.87 -27.24
C PRO A 318 23.37 -10.49 -25.90
N TRP A 319 22.24 -11.21 -25.90
CA TRP A 319 21.73 -12.06 -24.80
C TRP A 319 20.70 -13.07 -25.34
N THR A 320 20.51 -14.18 -24.64
CA THR A 320 19.58 -15.26 -25.02
C THR A 320 18.12 -14.81 -24.88
N LEU A 321 17.29 -15.05 -25.90
CA LEU A 321 15.88 -14.65 -25.92
C LEU A 321 14.94 -15.79 -25.51
N GLY A 322 15.37 -17.04 -25.62
CA GLY A 322 14.56 -18.24 -25.32
C GLY A 322 14.51 -18.70 -23.86
N GLN A 323 14.64 -17.80 -22.87
CA GLN A 323 14.60 -18.17 -21.44
C GLN A 323 13.57 -17.43 -20.60
N GLU A 324 12.82 -16.49 -21.17
CA GLU A 324 11.70 -15.86 -20.48
C GLU A 324 10.42 -16.23 -21.21
N GLY A 325 9.81 -17.33 -20.78
CA GLY A 325 8.43 -17.65 -21.12
C GLY A 325 7.49 -16.48 -20.78
N PRO A 326 6.22 -16.53 -21.21
CA PRO A 326 5.33 -15.39 -21.06
C PRO A 326 5.14 -15.14 -19.56
N GLY A 327 5.43 -13.92 -19.10
CA GLY A 327 5.22 -13.52 -17.71
C GLY A 327 3.81 -13.82 -17.21
#